data_AF-A0AAV0IRS2-F1
#
_entry.id   AF-A0AAV0IRS2-F1
#
_cell.length_a   1.000
_cell.length_b   1.000
_cell.length_c   1.000
_cell.angle_alpha   90.00
_cell.angle_beta   90.00
_cell.angle_gamma   90.00
#
_symmetry.space_group_name_H-M   'P 1'
#
loop_
_entity.id
_entity.type
_entity.pdbx_description
1 polymer ?
#
loop_
_entity_poly.entity_id
_entity_poly.type
_entity_poly.pdbx_seq_one_letter_code
_entity_poly.pdbx_strand_id
1 'polypeptide(L)'
;MASYGKKLINDPNDVVTEFIEGLVESYPGMQYLDGFPEVKVVLRADVAGAKNDKVAIISGGGSGHEPAHAGFVGEGMLTAAICGDVFASPQVDSILAGIRAVTGPMGCLLIVKNYTGDRLNFGLAAEQAKSEGYKVESVIVGDDCALPPPRGIAGRRGLAGTILVHKVAGAAAAAGLPLEDVAEEARHASELVGTMGVALSVCTLPGQVTPDRLGSGKMELGLGIETNYVPITRGSRVVLMVNGLGATPAMELMIAAGKAVPQLQLEHGLAVERVYTGSFMTSLDMAGFSITIMKADQAILQRLDAATTAPYWPVGVDGNRPPAKIPVPLPQSPSARSDVSLCRPVQLSKQGILLEVAIEAAATAVVNLKDPLNEWDSKVGDGDCGSTMYRGATAILEDLKKYYPLNDAAETVNEMGSSISRVMGGTSGIMYLGCFISLLPFYFPQLS
;
A
#
# COMPACT_ATOMS: atom_id res chain seq x y z
N MET A 1 -13.45 -16.30 -20.21
CA MET A 1 -13.67 -15.51 -21.44
C MET A 1 -12.79 -14.27 -21.32
N ALA A 2 -12.04 -13.95 -22.37
CA ALA A 2 -11.33 -12.68 -22.46
C ALA A 2 -12.35 -11.52 -22.39
N SER A 3 -12.35 -10.76 -21.29
CA SER A 3 -13.14 -9.53 -21.17
C SER A 3 -12.24 -8.33 -21.43
N TYR A 4 -12.75 -7.34 -22.16
CA TYR A 4 -12.12 -6.01 -22.16
C TYR A 4 -12.07 -5.48 -20.72
N GLY A 5 -10.89 -5.01 -20.31
CA GLY A 5 -10.75 -4.38 -19.00
C GLY A 5 -11.60 -3.13 -18.91
N LYS A 6 -12.24 -2.91 -17.76
CA LYS A 6 -12.99 -1.67 -17.49
C LYS A 6 -11.99 -0.56 -17.18
N LYS A 7 -11.99 0.52 -17.94
CA LYS A 7 -11.14 1.71 -17.72
C LYS A 7 -12.00 2.97 -17.79
N LEU A 8 -11.71 3.94 -16.93
CA LEU A 8 -12.30 5.27 -16.97
C LEU A 8 -11.35 6.17 -17.77
N ILE A 9 -11.46 6.12 -19.09
CA ILE A 9 -10.63 6.86 -20.04
C ILE A 9 -11.48 7.30 -21.24
N ASN A 10 -11.06 8.36 -21.93
CA ASN A 10 -11.62 8.75 -23.22
C ASN A 10 -10.92 7.97 -24.35
N ASP A 11 -9.97 8.59 -25.06
CA ASP A 11 -9.16 7.95 -26.09
C ASP A 11 -7.92 7.27 -25.46
N PRO A 12 -7.66 5.97 -25.71
CA PRO A 12 -6.45 5.29 -25.26
C PRO A 12 -5.12 5.95 -25.64
N ASN A 13 -5.08 6.76 -26.70
CA ASN A 13 -3.88 7.48 -27.14
C ASN A 13 -3.62 8.75 -26.32
N ASP A 14 -4.66 9.34 -25.74
CA ASP A 14 -4.60 10.62 -25.04
C ASP A 14 -4.48 10.47 -23.52
N VAL A 15 -4.60 9.24 -22.99
CA VAL A 15 -4.66 8.95 -21.54
C VAL A 15 -3.54 9.61 -20.73
N VAL A 16 -2.31 9.65 -21.27
CA VAL A 16 -1.17 10.26 -20.58
C VAL A 16 -1.28 11.78 -20.56
N THR A 17 -1.74 12.39 -21.66
CA THR A 17 -1.93 13.84 -21.76
C THR A 17 -3.05 14.29 -20.83
N GLU A 18 -4.21 13.61 -20.88
CA GLU A 18 -5.35 13.90 -20.00
C GLU A 18 -4.99 13.71 -18.51
N PHE A 19 -4.16 12.70 -18.20
CA PHE A 19 -3.61 12.53 -16.86
C PHE A 19 -2.76 13.73 -16.43
N ILE A 20 -1.85 14.20 -17.27
CA ILE A 20 -0.98 15.34 -16.97
C ILE A 20 -1.81 16.61 -16.77
N GLU A 21 -2.79 16.87 -17.63
CA GLU A 21 -3.71 18.00 -17.52
C GLU A 21 -4.46 17.96 -16.17
N GLY A 22 -5.05 16.82 -15.82
CA GLY A 22 -5.72 16.64 -14.53
C GLY A 22 -4.77 16.80 -13.33
N LEU A 23 -3.52 16.37 -13.47
CA LEU A 23 -2.51 16.50 -12.43
C LEU A 23 -2.15 17.97 -12.16
N VAL A 24 -1.88 18.76 -13.20
CA VAL A 24 -1.46 20.16 -13.03
C VAL A 24 -2.61 21.06 -12.57
N GLU A 25 -3.85 20.75 -12.97
CA GLU A 25 -5.06 21.41 -12.44
C GLU A 25 -5.29 21.09 -10.95
N SER A 26 -4.93 19.88 -10.51
CA SER A 26 -5.10 19.46 -9.11
C SER A 26 -4.03 20.01 -8.17
N TYR A 27 -2.83 20.29 -8.70
CA TYR A 27 -1.66 20.63 -7.90
C TYR A 27 -0.94 21.87 -8.45
N PRO A 28 -1.25 23.08 -7.94
CA PRO A 28 -0.72 24.35 -8.46
C PRO A 28 0.81 24.52 -8.42
N GLY A 29 1.52 23.67 -7.68
CA GLY A 29 2.98 23.63 -7.65
C GLY A 29 3.62 22.94 -8.85
N MET A 30 2.81 22.39 -9.76
CA MET A 30 3.26 21.69 -10.97
C MET A 30 2.75 22.40 -12.23
N GLN A 31 3.49 22.25 -13.32
CA GLN A 31 3.14 22.74 -14.64
C GLN A 31 3.44 21.69 -15.71
N TYR A 32 2.68 21.76 -16.79
CA TYR A 32 2.88 20.97 -17.99
C TYR A 32 3.70 21.79 -18.99
N LEU A 33 4.82 21.24 -19.47
CA LEU A 33 5.63 21.87 -20.50
C LEU A 33 4.93 21.78 -21.86
N ASP A 34 4.06 22.75 -22.12
CA ASP A 34 3.34 22.89 -23.39
C ASP A 34 4.25 23.52 -24.47
N GLY A 35 4.29 22.95 -25.67
CA GLY A 35 5.12 23.48 -26.76
C GLY A 35 5.35 22.59 -27.97
N PHE A 36 5.09 21.29 -27.87
CA PHE A 36 5.09 20.34 -29.00
C PHE A 36 4.11 19.20 -28.66
N PRO A 37 3.27 18.73 -29.59
CA PRO A 37 2.21 17.75 -29.29
C PRO A 37 2.71 16.40 -28.72
N GLU A 38 4.02 16.13 -28.77
CA GLU A 38 4.65 14.89 -28.27
C GLU A 38 5.43 15.06 -26.96
N VAL A 39 5.57 16.28 -26.43
CA VAL A 39 6.33 16.55 -25.20
C VAL A 39 5.43 16.40 -23.98
N LYS A 40 5.57 15.27 -23.28
CA LYS A 40 4.81 14.94 -22.07
C LYS A 40 5.69 15.12 -20.82
N VAL A 41 5.89 16.36 -20.38
CA VAL A 41 6.80 16.69 -19.27
C VAL A 41 6.07 17.48 -18.18
N VAL A 42 6.10 16.95 -16.96
CA VAL A 42 5.62 17.65 -15.76
C VAL A 42 6.82 18.24 -15.04
N LEU A 43 6.77 19.51 -14.67
CA LEU A 43 7.84 20.21 -13.96
C LEU A 43 7.29 21.05 -12.81
N ARG A 44 8.15 21.46 -11.89
CA ARG A 44 7.74 22.38 -10.82
C ARG A 44 7.44 23.77 -11.39
N ALA A 45 6.35 24.39 -10.93
CA ALA A 45 5.93 25.70 -11.40
C ALA A 45 6.97 26.81 -11.10
N ASP A 46 7.78 26.65 -10.06
CA ASP A 46 8.75 27.66 -9.61
C ASP A 46 10.07 27.68 -10.41
N VAL A 47 10.33 26.64 -11.22
CA VAL A 47 11.48 26.60 -12.13
C VAL A 47 11.13 26.97 -13.57
N ALA A 48 9.84 27.13 -13.87
CA ALA A 48 9.40 27.52 -15.20
C ALA A 48 9.76 28.99 -15.49
N GLY A 49 10.69 29.21 -16.42
CA GLY A 49 11.07 30.56 -16.87
C GLY A 49 12.11 31.28 -16.00
N ALA A 50 12.56 30.69 -14.90
CA ALA A 50 13.68 31.17 -14.09
C ALA A 50 14.86 30.20 -14.14
N LYS A 51 16.10 30.69 -13.99
CA LYS A 51 17.26 29.79 -13.87
C LYS A 51 17.22 29.13 -12.49
N ASN A 52 17.00 27.81 -12.47
CA ASN A 52 17.15 27.00 -11.27
C ASN A 52 18.59 27.15 -10.72
N ASP A 53 18.74 27.58 -9.49
CA ASP A 53 20.01 27.82 -8.81
C ASP A 53 20.55 26.57 -8.08
N LYS A 54 19.74 25.50 -8.03
CA LYS A 54 20.11 24.20 -7.46
C LYS A 54 20.28 23.15 -8.57
N VAL A 55 20.82 22.00 -8.20
CA VAL A 55 20.87 20.82 -9.09
C VAL A 55 19.43 20.40 -9.42
N ALA A 56 19.11 20.26 -10.71
CA ALA A 56 17.82 19.74 -11.12
C ALA A 56 17.78 18.22 -11.02
N ILE A 57 16.74 17.65 -10.41
CA ILE A 57 16.54 16.20 -10.36
C ILE A 57 15.47 15.83 -11.38
N ILE A 58 15.83 15.01 -12.37
CA ILE A 58 14.93 14.61 -13.44
C ILE A 58 14.80 13.09 -13.42
N SER A 59 13.56 12.60 -13.52
CA SER A 59 13.29 11.18 -13.73
C SER A 59 12.17 11.01 -14.75
N GLY A 60 11.79 9.77 -15.03
CA GLY A 60 10.78 9.47 -16.03
C GLY A 60 10.74 8.00 -16.41
N GLY A 61 10.05 7.74 -17.51
CA GLY A 61 9.81 6.41 -18.06
C GLY A 61 8.40 6.31 -18.61
N GLY A 62 7.99 5.09 -18.99
CA GLY A 62 6.62 4.86 -19.42
C GLY A 62 5.59 5.17 -18.34
N SER A 63 4.42 5.63 -18.77
CA SER A 63 3.28 5.90 -17.90
C SER A 63 2.57 4.60 -17.49
N GLY A 64 1.61 4.70 -16.57
CA GLY A 64 0.92 3.55 -15.98
C GLY A 64 1.51 3.07 -14.65
N HIS A 65 2.39 3.89 -14.07
CA HIS A 65 3.03 3.65 -12.77
C HIS A 65 2.65 4.71 -11.73
N GLU A 66 1.63 5.53 -12.02
CA GLU A 66 1.23 6.67 -11.22
C GLU A 66 0.99 6.26 -9.74
N PRO A 67 1.46 7.05 -8.76
CA PRO A 67 1.97 8.41 -8.90
C PRO A 67 3.41 8.52 -9.43
N ALA A 68 4.14 7.43 -9.63
CA ALA A 68 5.46 7.49 -10.22
C ALA A 68 5.38 7.92 -11.71
N HIS A 69 6.09 8.95 -12.16
CA HIS A 69 7.00 9.83 -11.40
C HIS A 69 6.43 11.22 -11.11
N ALA A 70 5.44 11.66 -11.89
CA ALA A 70 4.95 13.03 -11.86
C ALA A 70 4.38 13.45 -10.50
N GLY A 71 3.79 12.53 -9.72
CA GLY A 71 3.32 12.80 -8.37
C GLY A 71 4.44 13.08 -7.35
N PHE A 72 5.70 12.87 -7.72
CA PHE A 72 6.88 13.19 -6.91
C PHE A 72 7.62 14.45 -7.37
N VAL A 73 7.02 15.23 -8.27
CA VAL A 73 7.52 16.55 -8.68
C VAL A 73 7.17 17.57 -7.60
N GLY A 74 8.20 18.24 -7.06
CA GLY A 74 8.09 19.17 -5.94
C GLY A 74 9.45 19.55 -5.37
N GLU A 75 9.52 20.66 -4.64
CA GLU A 75 10.74 21.01 -3.90
C GLU A 75 11.10 19.89 -2.93
N GLY A 76 12.38 19.52 -2.84
CA GLY A 76 12.85 18.41 -2.00
C GLY A 76 12.74 17.01 -2.62
N MET A 77 12.21 16.89 -3.84
CA MET A 77 12.17 15.65 -4.64
C MET A 77 12.52 15.90 -6.11
N LEU A 78 11.64 15.59 -7.07
CA LEU A 78 11.91 15.76 -8.49
C LEU A 78 11.66 17.21 -8.93
N THR A 79 12.56 17.72 -9.77
CA THR A 79 12.37 18.98 -10.50
C THR A 79 11.45 18.79 -11.71
N ALA A 80 11.61 17.68 -12.42
CA ALA A 80 10.77 17.31 -13.55
C ALA A 80 10.61 15.78 -13.69
N ALA A 81 9.48 15.37 -14.27
CA ALA A 81 9.16 14.01 -14.65
C ALA A 81 8.84 13.94 -16.15
N ILE A 82 9.54 13.08 -16.87
CA ILE A 82 9.32 12.83 -18.30
C ILE A 82 8.41 11.61 -18.46
N CYS A 83 7.19 11.83 -18.94
CA CYS A 83 6.18 10.79 -19.11
C CYS A 83 6.22 10.24 -20.54
N GLY A 84 6.55 8.96 -20.70
CA GLY A 84 6.36 8.25 -21.96
C GLY A 84 4.92 7.75 -22.12
N ASP A 85 4.63 7.05 -23.22
CA ASP A 85 3.36 6.34 -23.35
C ASP A 85 3.25 5.19 -22.34
N VAL A 86 2.07 4.57 -22.24
CA VAL A 86 1.81 3.51 -21.26
C VAL A 86 2.81 2.35 -21.44
N PHE A 87 3.64 2.12 -20.43
CA PHE A 87 4.76 1.15 -20.40
C PHE A 87 5.82 1.30 -21.51
N ALA A 88 5.92 2.47 -22.16
CA ALA A 88 6.94 2.77 -23.17
C ALA A 88 7.84 3.92 -22.72
N SER A 89 9.16 3.74 -22.80
CA SER A 89 10.13 4.80 -22.47
C SER A 89 9.85 6.08 -23.25
N PRO A 90 9.97 7.28 -22.64
CA PRO A 90 9.78 8.54 -23.34
C PRO A 90 10.80 8.69 -24.48
N GLN A 91 10.39 9.47 -25.48
CA GLN A 91 11.27 9.82 -26.60
C GLN A 91 12.43 10.70 -26.13
N VAL A 92 13.55 10.63 -26.86
CA VAL A 92 14.77 11.41 -26.58
C VAL A 92 14.48 12.91 -26.56
N ASP A 93 13.67 13.39 -27.51
CA ASP A 93 13.35 14.81 -27.63
C ASP A 93 12.54 15.33 -26.42
N SER A 94 11.61 14.53 -25.88
CA SER A 94 10.85 14.89 -24.68
C SER A 94 11.75 14.95 -23.44
N ILE A 95 12.72 14.03 -23.31
CA ILE A 95 13.71 14.06 -22.22
C ILE A 95 14.59 15.29 -22.34
N LEU A 96 15.09 15.58 -23.55
CA LEU A 96 15.95 16.73 -23.83
C LEU A 96 15.21 18.05 -23.61
N ALA A 97 13.93 18.14 -23.97
CA ALA A 97 13.07 19.28 -23.67
C ALA A 97 12.97 19.51 -22.14
N GLY A 98 12.76 18.43 -21.36
CA GLY A 98 12.76 18.50 -19.91
C GLY A 98 14.11 18.99 -19.34
N ILE A 99 15.24 18.44 -19.81
CA ILE A 99 16.58 18.89 -19.40
C ILE A 99 16.74 20.38 -19.67
N ARG A 100 16.47 20.85 -20.89
CA ARG A 100 16.59 22.25 -21.29
C ARG A 100 15.68 23.17 -20.47
N ALA A 101 14.49 22.71 -20.10
CA ALA A 101 13.52 23.50 -19.37
C ALA A 101 13.93 23.78 -17.91
N VAL A 102 14.56 22.82 -17.23
CA VAL A 102 14.78 22.92 -15.77
C VAL A 102 16.24 22.98 -15.32
N THR A 103 17.20 22.78 -16.22
CA THR A 103 18.63 22.68 -15.86
C THR A 103 19.32 24.04 -15.84
N GLY A 104 19.78 24.46 -14.67
CA GLY A 104 20.58 25.67 -14.48
C GLY A 104 22.09 25.43 -14.46
N PRO A 105 22.88 26.44 -14.02
CA PRO A 105 24.36 26.36 -13.99
C PRO A 105 24.94 25.24 -13.12
N MET A 106 24.17 24.79 -12.12
CA MET A 106 24.53 23.67 -11.24
C MET A 106 24.38 22.30 -11.92
N GLY A 107 23.70 22.23 -13.08
CA GLY A 107 23.48 20.99 -13.82
C GLY A 107 22.27 20.20 -13.34
N CYS A 108 22.11 18.98 -13.89
CA CYS A 108 21.02 18.08 -13.55
C CYS A 108 21.48 16.64 -13.34
N LEU A 109 20.80 15.94 -12.45
CA LEU A 109 20.92 14.49 -12.25
C LEU A 109 19.72 13.78 -12.89
N LEU A 110 20.00 12.83 -13.77
CA LEU A 110 19.00 11.92 -14.33
C LEU A 110 18.94 10.64 -13.49
N ILE A 111 17.80 10.38 -12.84
CA ILE A 111 17.55 9.12 -12.13
C ILE A 111 16.73 8.22 -13.04
N VAL A 112 17.34 7.13 -13.51
CA VAL A 112 16.79 6.27 -14.58
C VAL A 112 16.54 4.88 -14.03
N LYS A 113 15.31 4.37 -14.18
CA LYS A 113 14.98 2.98 -13.85
C LYS A 113 15.72 2.04 -14.81
N ASN A 114 16.21 0.91 -14.33
CA ASN A 114 17.02 0.00 -15.15
C ASN A 114 16.18 -0.86 -16.11
N TYR A 115 15.65 -0.21 -17.15
CA TYR A 115 15.05 -0.82 -18.33
C TYR A 115 15.83 -0.41 -19.56
N THR A 116 15.97 -1.31 -20.54
CA THR A 116 16.77 -1.06 -21.74
C THR A 116 16.33 0.20 -22.49
N GLY A 117 15.01 0.37 -22.69
CA GLY A 117 14.46 1.55 -23.37
C GLY A 117 14.71 2.85 -22.61
N ASP A 118 14.57 2.83 -21.27
CA ASP A 118 14.85 4.00 -20.43
C ASP A 118 16.35 4.36 -20.50
N ARG A 119 17.24 3.38 -20.37
CA ARG A 119 18.70 3.60 -20.42
C ARG A 119 19.19 4.16 -21.74
N LEU A 120 18.69 3.64 -22.85
CA LEU A 120 19.09 4.10 -24.18
C LEU A 120 18.58 5.53 -24.45
N ASN A 121 17.30 5.80 -24.18
CA ASN A 121 16.70 7.11 -24.48
C ASN A 121 17.26 8.20 -23.55
N PHE A 122 17.34 7.97 -22.24
CA PHE A 122 17.93 8.93 -21.30
C PHE A 122 19.44 9.08 -21.53
N GLY A 123 20.14 8.00 -21.87
CA GLY A 123 21.57 8.06 -22.18
C GLY A 123 21.86 8.94 -23.40
N LEU A 124 21.11 8.75 -24.50
CA LEU A 124 21.25 9.56 -25.70
C LEU A 124 20.87 11.02 -25.45
N ALA A 125 19.79 11.28 -24.71
CA ALA A 125 19.40 12.64 -24.32
C ALA A 125 20.47 13.32 -23.44
N ALA A 126 21.10 12.58 -22.53
CA ALA A 126 22.19 13.09 -21.69
C ALA A 126 23.41 13.49 -22.51
N GLU A 127 23.84 12.65 -23.46
CA GLU A 127 24.97 12.97 -24.34
C GLU A 127 24.67 14.16 -25.26
N GLN A 128 23.46 14.24 -25.78
CA GLN A 128 23.00 15.39 -26.56
C GLN A 128 23.00 16.68 -25.72
N ALA A 129 22.47 16.64 -24.50
CA ALA A 129 22.47 17.78 -23.58
C ALA A 129 23.91 18.21 -23.18
N LYS A 130 24.82 17.26 -22.96
CA LYS A 130 26.24 17.56 -22.71
C LYS A 130 26.88 18.26 -23.91
N SER A 131 26.55 17.84 -25.13
CA SER A 131 27.04 18.50 -26.35
C SER A 131 26.53 19.95 -26.50
N GLU A 132 25.38 20.25 -25.89
CA GLU A 132 24.79 21.61 -25.80
C GLU A 132 25.36 22.44 -24.64
N GLY A 133 26.27 21.88 -23.84
CA GLY A 133 26.95 22.55 -22.73
C GLY A 133 26.28 22.37 -21.37
N TYR A 134 25.23 21.54 -21.25
CA TYR A 134 24.65 21.22 -19.94
C TYR A 134 25.54 20.26 -19.15
N LYS A 135 25.61 20.46 -17.83
CA LYS A 135 26.22 19.51 -16.91
C LYS A 135 25.17 18.46 -16.55
N VAL A 136 25.42 17.20 -16.91
CA VAL A 136 24.47 16.11 -16.73
C VAL A 136 25.17 14.89 -16.14
N GLU A 137 24.68 14.43 -14.99
CA GLU A 137 25.03 13.14 -14.40
C GLU A 137 23.85 12.17 -14.48
N SER A 138 24.12 10.87 -14.36
CA SER A 138 23.06 9.86 -14.37
C SER A 138 23.29 8.76 -13.33
N VAL A 139 22.21 8.31 -12.70
CA VAL A 139 22.17 7.18 -11.78
C VAL A 139 21.13 6.19 -12.26
N ILE A 140 21.55 4.93 -12.43
CA ILE A 140 20.69 3.83 -12.83
C ILE A 140 20.22 3.09 -11.58
N VAL A 141 18.90 3.00 -11.38
CA VAL A 141 18.32 2.29 -10.23
C VAL A 141 17.88 0.89 -10.63
N GLY A 142 18.47 -0.12 -10.00
CA GLY A 142 18.16 -1.54 -10.20
C GLY A 142 17.94 -2.24 -8.86
N ASP A 143 16.85 -1.91 -8.18
CA ASP A 143 16.51 -2.40 -6.84
C ASP A 143 15.77 -3.74 -6.84
N ASP A 144 15.30 -4.26 -7.97
CA ASP A 144 14.60 -5.54 -8.03
C ASP A 144 15.49 -6.72 -7.63
N CYS A 145 15.05 -7.47 -6.63
CA CYS A 145 15.71 -8.67 -6.09
C CYS A 145 15.16 -9.96 -6.70
N ALA A 146 14.20 -9.89 -7.62
CA ALA A 146 13.49 -11.06 -8.15
C ALA A 146 14.24 -11.84 -9.23
N LEU A 147 15.33 -11.32 -9.81
CA LEU A 147 15.98 -11.94 -10.96
C LEU A 147 17.23 -12.73 -10.54
N PRO A 148 17.22 -14.08 -10.66
CA PRO A 148 18.40 -14.89 -10.36
C PRO A 148 19.46 -14.73 -11.47
N PRO A 149 20.76 -14.90 -11.14
CA PRO A 149 21.81 -14.99 -12.16
C PRO A 149 21.64 -16.20 -13.09
N PRO A 150 22.09 -16.15 -14.36
CA PRO A 150 22.70 -15.01 -15.03
C PRO A 150 21.67 -13.95 -15.42
N ARG A 151 21.96 -12.71 -15.05
CA ARG A 151 21.07 -11.57 -15.32
C ARG A 151 21.27 -11.17 -16.79
N GLY A 152 20.17 -10.85 -17.49
CA GLY A 152 20.26 -10.35 -18.87
C GLY A 152 21.10 -9.06 -18.96
N ILE A 153 21.35 -8.58 -20.18
CA ILE A 153 22.28 -7.46 -20.46
C ILE A 153 22.00 -6.21 -19.60
N ALA A 154 20.73 -5.92 -19.30
CA ALA A 154 20.36 -4.76 -18.49
C ALA A 154 20.66 -4.92 -16.99
N GLY A 155 20.63 -6.14 -16.44
CA GLY A 155 20.73 -6.38 -14.99
C GLY A 155 19.39 -6.37 -14.26
N ARG A 156 19.38 -5.91 -13.00
CA ARG A 156 18.20 -5.86 -12.10
C ARG A 156 17.24 -4.74 -12.52
N ARG A 157 15.93 -4.98 -12.53
CA ARG A 157 14.92 -3.94 -12.87
C ARG A 157 14.88 -2.83 -11.80
N GLY A 158 14.47 -1.63 -12.20
CA GLY A 158 14.17 -0.54 -11.28
C GLY A 158 12.67 -0.50 -10.93
N LEU A 159 12.33 -0.65 -9.65
CA LEU A 159 10.97 -0.71 -9.11
C LEU A 159 10.77 0.40 -8.06
N ALA A 160 9.89 0.17 -7.08
CA ALA A 160 9.43 1.15 -6.09
C ALA A 160 10.56 1.77 -5.25
N GLY A 161 11.70 1.08 -5.08
CA GLY A 161 12.87 1.64 -4.39
C GLY A 161 13.45 2.89 -5.06
N THR A 162 13.17 3.08 -6.35
CA THR A 162 13.49 4.32 -7.08
C THR A 162 12.93 5.56 -6.38
N ILE A 163 11.74 5.48 -5.77
CA ILE A 163 11.12 6.65 -5.11
C ILE A 163 11.91 7.07 -3.86
N LEU A 164 12.52 6.11 -3.15
CA LEU A 164 13.42 6.43 -2.03
C LEU A 164 14.69 7.12 -2.53
N VAL A 165 15.22 6.70 -3.68
CA VAL A 165 16.37 7.36 -4.33
C VAL A 165 16.01 8.78 -4.76
N HIS A 166 14.82 9.01 -5.32
CA HIS A 166 14.32 10.35 -5.63
C HIS A 166 14.31 11.25 -4.40
N LYS A 167 13.84 10.72 -3.26
CA LYS A 167 13.77 11.50 -2.01
C LYS A 167 15.16 11.86 -1.50
N VAL A 168 16.12 10.93 -1.53
CA VAL A 168 17.50 11.18 -1.12
C VAL A 168 18.15 12.25 -2.02
N ALA A 169 18.09 12.06 -3.33
CA ALA A 169 18.67 12.98 -4.30
C ALA A 169 18.03 14.36 -4.26
N GLY A 170 16.70 14.44 -4.18
CA GLY A 170 15.97 15.69 -4.11
C GLY A 170 16.25 16.47 -2.82
N ALA A 171 16.36 15.80 -1.69
CA ALA A 171 16.74 16.43 -0.42
C ALA A 171 18.20 16.90 -0.42
N ALA A 172 19.11 16.17 -1.07
CA ALA A 172 20.49 16.59 -1.27
C ALA A 172 20.59 17.84 -2.15
N ALA A 173 19.91 17.85 -3.30
CA ALA A 173 19.84 19.00 -4.18
C ALA A 173 19.17 20.21 -3.51
N ALA A 174 18.09 20.00 -2.75
CA ALA A 174 17.41 21.07 -2.02
C ALA A 174 18.29 21.72 -0.95
N ALA A 175 19.20 20.95 -0.34
CA ALA A 175 20.23 21.41 0.58
C ALA A 175 21.40 22.15 -0.10
N GLY A 176 21.39 22.28 -1.43
CA GLY A 176 22.37 23.07 -2.19
C GLY A 176 23.68 22.34 -2.49
N LEU A 177 23.70 21.00 -2.40
CA LEU A 177 24.90 20.21 -2.74
C LEU A 177 25.22 20.33 -4.25
N PRO A 178 26.51 20.27 -4.64
CA PRO A 178 26.91 20.25 -6.04
C PRO A 178 26.50 18.93 -6.73
N LEU A 179 26.43 18.95 -8.06
CA LEU A 179 25.94 17.82 -8.87
C LEU A 179 26.65 16.49 -8.58
N GLU A 180 27.96 16.52 -8.40
CA GLU A 180 28.77 15.33 -8.14
C GLU A 180 28.37 14.66 -6.82
N ASP A 181 28.25 15.44 -5.73
CA ASP A 181 27.84 14.94 -4.42
C ASP A 181 26.39 14.43 -4.42
N VAL A 182 25.49 15.12 -5.13
CA VAL A 182 24.09 14.68 -5.29
C VAL A 182 24.03 13.35 -6.05
N ALA A 183 24.84 13.19 -7.11
CA ALA A 183 24.92 11.94 -7.86
C ALA A 183 25.54 10.81 -7.04
N GLU A 184 26.53 11.10 -6.19
CA GLU A 184 27.13 10.13 -5.28
C GLU A 184 26.13 9.66 -4.20
N GLU A 185 25.43 10.58 -3.53
CA GLU A 185 24.39 10.23 -2.55
C GLU A 185 23.27 9.39 -3.18
N ALA A 186 22.82 9.74 -4.38
CA ALA A 186 21.80 8.98 -5.11
C ALA A 186 22.29 7.58 -5.50
N ARG A 187 23.53 7.46 -5.99
CA ARG A 187 24.16 6.17 -6.33
C ARG A 187 24.28 5.29 -5.10
N HIS A 188 24.78 5.85 -3.99
CA HIS A 188 24.88 5.14 -2.73
C HIS A 188 23.52 4.65 -2.23
N ALA A 189 22.49 5.51 -2.27
CA ALA A 189 21.13 5.11 -1.91
C ALA A 189 20.60 3.97 -2.80
N SER A 190 20.92 3.99 -4.10
CA SER A 190 20.51 2.94 -5.04
C SER A 190 21.13 1.57 -4.75
N GLU A 191 22.34 1.54 -4.19
CA GLU A 191 23.04 0.31 -3.77
C GLU A 191 22.51 -0.25 -2.46
N LEU A 192 21.87 0.59 -1.64
CA LEU A 192 21.34 0.25 -0.33
C LEU A 192 19.85 -0.13 -0.33
N VAL A 193 19.21 -0.21 -1.49
CA VAL A 193 17.79 -0.54 -1.62
C VAL A 193 17.56 -1.84 -2.39
N GLY A 194 16.59 -2.62 -1.92
CA GLY A 194 16.14 -3.87 -2.54
C GLY A 194 14.62 -4.00 -2.48
N THR A 195 14.02 -4.46 -3.56
CA THR A 195 12.57 -4.59 -3.72
C THR A 195 12.19 -5.98 -4.23
N MET A 196 11.12 -6.55 -3.70
CA MET A 196 10.52 -7.78 -4.21
C MET A 196 8.99 -7.63 -4.26
N GLY A 197 8.39 -8.00 -5.40
CA GLY A 197 6.96 -7.90 -5.66
C GLY A 197 6.22 -9.23 -5.63
N VAL A 198 4.93 -9.19 -5.31
CA VAL A 198 3.97 -10.28 -5.47
C VAL A 198 2.71 -9.76 -6.17
N ALA A 199 2.19 -10.52 -7.14
CA ALA A 199 0.99 -10.19 -7.90
C ALA A 199 -0.05 -11.31 -7.83
N LEU A 200 -1.30 -10.93 -7.60
CA LEU A 200 -2.48 -11.81 -7.60
C LEU A 200 -3.22 -11.77 -8.94
N SER A 201 -3.02 -10.71 -9.71
CA SER A 201 -3.55 -10.54 -11.07
C SER A 201 -2.55 -9.81 -11.95
N VAL A 202 -2.72 -9.85 -13.26
CA VAL A 202 -1.98 -8.99 -14.19
C VAL A 202 -2.74 -7.68 -14.40
N CYS A 203 -2.02 -6.61 -14.74
CA CYS A 203 -2.63 -5.36 -15.16
C CYS A 203 -3.31 -5.48 -16.54
N THR A 204 -4.30 -4.62 -16.77
CA THR A 204 -4.93 -4.46 -18.09
C THR A 204 -4.47 -3.18 -18.76
N LEU A 205 -3.90 -3.28 -19.96
CA LEU A 205 -3.53 -2.13 -20.78
C LEU A 205 -4.79 -1.43 -21.35
N PRO A 206 -4.80 -0.09 -21.45
CA PRO A 206 -5.87 0.65 -22.14
C PRO A 206 -6.16 0.09 -23.54
N GLY A 207 -7.42 -0.18 -23.84
CA GLY A 207 -7.86 -0.71 -25.14
C GLY A 207 -7.50 -2.18 -25.42
N GLN A 208 -6.87 -2.89 -24.48
CA GLN A 208 -6.44 -4.28 -24.65
C GLN A 208 -7.26 -5.27 -23.81
N VAL A 209 -7.16 -6.54 -24.17
CA VAL A 209 -7.75 -7.66 -23.41
C VAL A 209 -6.84 -8.04 -22.25
N THR A 210 -7.42 -8.29 -21.06
CA THR A 210 -6.67 -8.76 -19.90
C THR A 210 -6.13 -10.19 -20.12
N PRO A 211 -4.82 -10.43 -20.03
CA PRO A 211 -4.26 -11.77 -20.15
C PRO A 211 -4.58 -12.64 -18.92
N ASP A 212 -5.10 -13.86 -19.10
CA ASP A 212 -5.28 -14.82 -18.00
C ASP A 212 -4.05 -15.72 -17.84
N ARG A 213 -2.93 -15.15 -17.34
CA ARG A 213 -1.66 -15.90 -17.17
C ARG A 213 -1.54 -16.63 -15.83
N LEU A 214 -2.20 -16.13 -14.77
CA LEU A 214 -2.01 -16.62 -13.40
C LEU A 214 -2.96 -17.77 -13.07
N GLY A 215 -4.22 -17.74 -13.52
CA GLY A 215 -5.26 -18.68 -13.13
C GLY A 215 -5.74 -18.51 -11.68
N SER A 216 -6.87 -19.14 -11.34
CA SER A 216 -7.51 -18.97 -10.02
C SER A 216 -6.67 -19.56 -8.87
N GLY A 217 -6.63 -18.85 -7.74
CA GLY A 217 -5.98 -19.28 -6.50
C GLY A 217 -4.44 -19.28 -6.53
N LYS A 218 -3.84 -18.68 -7.57
CA LYS A 218 -2.38 -18.58 -7.72
C LYS A 218 -1.91 -17.14 -7.54
N MET A 219 -0.65 -17.00 -7.14
CA MET A 219 0.06 -15.73 -7.09
C MET A 219 1.42 -15.91 -7.77
N GLU A 220 1.93 -14.82 -8.35
CA GLU A 220 3.29 -14.77 -8.86
C GLU A 220 4.16 -13.95 -7.92
N LEU A 221 5.19 -14.60 -7.40
CA LEU A 221 6.24 -13.95 -6.64
C LEU A 221 7.39 -13.61 -7.59
N GLY A 222 8.02 -12.46 -7.41
CA GLY A 222 9.32 -12.20 -8.01
C GLY A 222 10.33 -13.29 -7.58
N LEU A 223 10.69 -14.19 -8.50
CA LEU A 223 11.43 -15.43 -8.21
C LEU A 223 12.94 -15.19 -7.97
N GLY A 224 13.30 -14.46 -6.91
CA GLY A 224 14.69 -14.28 -6.47
C GLY A 224 15.07 -15.26 -5.36
N ILE A 225 16.18 -16.00 -5.52
CA ILE A 225 16.71 -16.93 -4.50
C ILE A 225 17.98 -16.42 -3.80
N GLU A 226 18.49 -15.25 -4.21
CA GLU A 226 19.72 -14.66 -3.68
C GLU A 226 19.36 -13.70 -2.53
N THR A 227 20.13 -13.72 -1.45
CA THR A 227 19.76 -13.06 -0.18
C THR A 227 20.69 -11.89 0.19
N ASN A 228 21.74 -11.62 -0.60
CA ASN A 228 22.79 -10.64 -0.32
C ASN A 228 22.72 -9.38 -1.20
N TYR A 229 21.52 -8.96 -1.63
CA TYR A 229 21.34 -7.81 -2.52
C TYR A 229 21.60 -6.45 -1.85
N VAL A 230 21.30 -6.35 -0.57
CA VAL A 230 21.55 -5.17 0.26
C VAL A 230 22.39 -5.65 1.44
N PRO A 231 23.46 -4.94 1.86
CA PRO A 231 24.36 -5.37 2.92
C PRO A 231 23.71 -5.20 4.32
N ILE A 232 22.62 -5.92 4.56
CA ILE A 232 21.83 -5.90 5.79
C ILE A 232 22.29 -7.04 6.69
N THR A 233 22.67 -6.68 7.91
CA THR A 233 22.98 -7.63 8.99
C THR A 233 22.10 -7.34 10.19
N ARG A 234 22.01 -8.30 11.12
CA ARG A 234 21.29 -8.10 12.39
C ARG A 234 21.79 -6.83 13.10
N GLY A 235 20.87 -6.01 13.59
CA GLY A 235 21.16 -4.69 14.17
C GLY A 235 21.24 -3.54 13.17
N SER A 236 21.16 -3.83 11.85
CA SER A 236 21.06 -2.76 10.85
C SER A 236 19.77 -1.96 11.01
N ARG A 237 19.88 -0.65 10.81
CA ARG A 237 18.75 0.26 10.70
C ARG A 237 18.21 0.23 9.28
N VAL A 238 16.90 0.11 9.15
CA VAL A 238 16.23 -0.05 7.85
C VAL A 238 14.98 0.78 7.74
N VAL A 239 14.65 1.13 6.51
CA VAL A 239 13.40 1.74 6.08
C VAL A 239 12.61 0.69 5.31
N LEU A 240 11.34 0.51 5.69
CA LEU A 240 10.40 -0.37 5.01
C LEU A 240 9.45 0.46 4.15
N MET A 241 9.24 0.07 2.90
CA MET A 241 8.13 0.54 2.07
C MET A 241 7.30 -0.64 1.62
N VAL A 242 6.00 -0.59 1.90
CA VAL A 242 4.97 -1.50 1.39
C VAL A 242 4.20 -0.76 0.31
N ASN A 243 4.49 -1.10 -0.94
CA ASN A 243 3.97 -0.41 -2.12
C ASN A 243 2.84 -1.23 -2.77
N GLY A 244 1.67 -0.65 -2.95
CA GLY A 244 0.59 -1.25 -3.75
C GLY A 244 0.86 -1.13 -5.25
N LEU A 245 0.51 -2.17 -6.01
CA LEU A 245 0.70 -2.21 -7.46
C LEU A 245 -0.51 -1.65 -8.25
N GLY A 246 -1.52 -1.12 -7.57
CA GLY A 246 -2.69 -0.52 -8.21
C GLY A 246 -3.99 -0.88 -7.50
N ALA A 247 -4.48 -2.10 -7.75
CA ALA A 247 -5.81 -2.52 -7.30
C ALA A 247 -5.84 -3.17 -5.91
N THR A 248 -4.73 -3.21 -5.18
CA THR A 248 -4.70 -3.73 -3.81
C THR A 248 -5.25 -2.72 -2.81
N PRO A 249 -6.33 -3.04 -2.08
CA PRO A 249 -6.92 -2.15 -1.10
C PRO A 249 -5.97 -1.77 0.04
N ALA A 250 -6.14 -0.57 0.60
CA ALA A 250 -5.33 -0.08 1.72
C ALA A 250 -5.35 -1.04 2.92
N MET A 251 -6.47 -1.72 3.20
CA MET A 251 -6.54 -2.69 4.29
C MET A 251 -5.58 -3.87 4.10
N GLU A 252 -5.42 -4.36 2.87
CA GLU A 252 -4.52 -5.47 2.55
C GLU A 252 -3.06 -5.02 2.68
N LEU A 253 -2.73 -3.81 2.23
CA LEU A 253 -1.40 -3.23 2.42
C LEU A 253 -1.07 -3.06 3.91
N MET A 254 -2.04 -2.63 4.73
CA MET A 254 -1.86 -2.50 6.19
C MET A 254 -1.69 -3.87 6.88
N ILE A 255 -2.37 -4.92 6.40
CA ILE A 255 -2.13 -6.30 6.86
C ILE A 255 -0.69 -6.73 6.53
N ALA A 256 -0.22 -6.46 5.30
CA ALA A 256 1.14 -6.76 4.90
C ALA A 256 2.17 -6.01 5.77
N ALA A 257 1.98 -4.71 6.00
CA ALA A 257 2.83 -3.91 6.88
C ALA A 257 2.82 -4.44 8.33
N GLY A 258 1.64 -4.78 8.85
CA GLY A 258 1.43 -5.32 10.19
C GLY A 258 2.11 -6.68 10.42
N LYS A 259 2.38 -7.44 9.36
CA LYS A 259 3.18 -8.68 9.42
C LYS A 259 4.67 -8.44 9.16
N ALA A 260 5.01 -7.60 8.18
CA ALA A 260 6.39 -7.33 7.79
C ALA A 260 7.20 -6.69 8.92
N VAL A 261 6.64 -5.70 9.63
CA VAL A 261 7.37 -4.98 10.68
C VAL A 261 7.79 -5.91 11.83
N PRO A 262 6.90 -6.69 12.48
CA PRO A 262 7.30 -7.65 13.51
C PRO A 262 8.28 -8.70 13.00
N GLN A 263 8.12 -9.18 11.76
CA GLN A 263 9.02 -10.17 11.18
C GLN A 263 10.46 -9.61 11.03
N LEU A 264 10.60 -8.40 10.49
CA LEU A 264 11.90 -7.73 10.38
C LEU A 264 12.54 -7.47 11.75
N GLN A 265 11.74 -7.08 12.75
CA GLN A 265 12.24 -6.74 14.09
C GLN A 265 12.60 -7.99 14.92
N LEU A 266 11.71 -8.98 14.97
CA LEU A 266 11.82 -10.13 15.88
C LEU A 266 12.64 -11.27 15.28
N GLU A 267 12.34 -11.65 14.03
CA GLU A 267 13.00 -12.78 13.37
C GLU A 267 14.36 -12.36 12.79
N HIS A 268 14.41 -11.20 12.11
CA HIS A 268 15.63 -10.72 11.47
C HIS A 268 16.47 -9.76 12.32
N GLY A 269 15.95 -9.29 13.47
CA GLY A 269 16.66 -8.42 14.41
C GLY A 269 17.06 -7.07 13.81
N LEU A 270 16.22 -6.49 12.95
CA LEU A 270 16.45 -5.21 12.28
C LEU A 270 15.75 -4.07 13.02
N ALA A 271 16.38 -2.89 13.04
CA ALA A 271 15.77 -1.68 13.57
C ALA A 271 14.98 -0.99 12.45
N VAL A 272 13.65 -1.19 12.42
CA VAL A 272 12.75 -0.56 11.43
C VAL A 272 12.44 0.88 11.83
N GLU A 273 13.18 1.82 11.27
CA GLU A 273 13.14 3.26 11.62
C GLU A 273 11.96 3.99 10.96
N ARG A 274 11.68 3.68 9.69
CA ARG A 274 10.58 4.26 8.92
C ARG A 274 9.80 3.15 8.21
N VAL A 275 8.50 3.40 8.03
CA VAL A 275 7.55 2.51 7.37
C VAL A 275 6.67 3.39 6.51
N TYR A 276 6.72 3.18 5.21
CA TYR A 276 5.86 3.82 4.23
C TYR A 276 4.89 2.77 3.71
N THR A 277 3.60 3.07 3.65
CA THR A 277 2.58 2.13 3.15
C THR A 277 1.58 2.89 2.32
N GLY A 278 1.37 2.44 1.07
CA GLY A 278 0.54 3.15 0.09
C GLY A 278 0.92 2.75 -1.33
N SER A 279 0.45 3.53 -2.31
CA SER A 279 0.79 3.35 -3.72
C SER A 279 1.82 4.40 -4.13
N PHE A 280 3.05 3.96 -4.40
CA PHE A 280 4.18 4.82 -4.76
C PHE A 280 4.60 4.62 -6.21
N MET A 281 4.64 3.36 -6.67
CA MET A 281 4.91 2.99 -8.05
C MET A 281 4.01 1.80 -8.41
N THR A 282 2.96 2.09 -9.16
CA THR A 282 1.94 1.08 -9.50
C THR A 282 2.27 0.34 -10.79
N SER A 283 1.39 -0.55 -11.20
CA SER A 283 1.32 -1.13 -12.54
C SER A 283 -0.16 -1.15 -12.94
N LEU A 284 -0.69 0.03 -13.28
CA LEU A 284 -2.10 0.27 -13.57
C LEU A 284 -3.03 -0.31 -12.49
N ASP A 285 -3.86 -1.29 -12.85
CA ASP A 285 -4.84 -1.97 -12.00
C ASP A 285 -4.36 -3.34 -11.51
N MET A 286 -3.06 -3.56 -11.45
CA MET A 286 -2.51 -4.81 -10.91
C MET A 286 -2.87 -4.97 -9.44
N ALA A 287 -3.57 -6.05 -9.08
CA ALA A 287 -3.71 -6.45 -7.68
C ALA A 287 -2.43 -7.17 -7.24
N GLY A 288 -1.70 -6.55 -6.33
CA GLY A 288 -0.44 -7.02 -5.78
C GLY A 288 0.24 -5.91 -4.97
N PHE A 289 1.33 -6.28 -4.31
CA PHE A 289 2.16 -5.31 -3.59
C PHE A 289 3.63 -5.68 -3.70
N SER A 290 4.51 -4.73 -3.41
CA SER A 290 5.94 -4.97 -3.26
C SER A 290 6.43 -4.53 -1.89
N ILE A 291 7.41 -5.27 -1.38
CA ILE A 291 8.16 -4.90 -0.18
C ILE A 291 9.51 -4.37 -0.65
N THR A 292 9.82 -3.15 -0.21
CA THR A 292 11.11 -2.50 -0.42
C THR A 292 11.78 -2.29 0.93
N ILE A 293 13.04 -2.68 1.03
CA ILE A 293 13.89 -2.44 2.20
C ILE A 293 15.08 -1.59 1.75
N MET A 294 15.30 -0.48 2.45
CA MET A 294 16.49 0.34 2.31
C MET A 294 17.29 0.29 3.61
N LYS A 295 18.56 -0.08 3.54
CA LYS A 295 19.49 0.11 4.66
C LYS A 295 19.70 1.61 4.84
N ALA A 296 19.54 2.10 6.07
CA ALA A 296 19.61 3.52 6.35
C ALA A 296 20.59 3.81 7.47
N ASP A 297 21.41 4.84 7.29
CA ASP A 297 22.13 5.49 8.36
C ASP A 297 21.43 6.81 8.74
N GLN A 298 22.04 7.60 9.62
CA GLN A 298 21.43 8.86 10.06
C GLN A 298 21.31 9.88 8.90
N ALA A 299 22.22 9.86 7.93
CA ALA A 299 22.19 10.77 6.80
C ALA A 299 21.01 10.44 5.88
N ILE A 300 20.82 9.17 5.51
CA ILE A 300 19.66 8.73 4.72
C ILE A 300 18.36 9.05 5.44
N LEU A 301 18.26 8.79 6.75
CA LEU A 301 17.05 9.12 7.52
C LEU A 301 16.75 10.63 7.49
N GLN A 302 17.76 11.48 7.67
CA GLN A 302 17.60 12.94 7.56
C GLN A 302 17.14 13.36 6.17
N ARG A 303 17.68 12.75 5.09
CA ARG A 303 17.24 13.03 3.72
C ARG A 303 15.79 12.60 3.48
N LEU A 304 15.36 11.46 4.03
CA LEU A 304 13.99 10.97 3.93
C LEU A 304 13.00 11.84 4.71
N ASP A 305 13.41 12.34 5.87
CA ASP A 305 12.60 13.21 6.73
C ASP A 305 12.58 14.68 6.26
N ALA A 306 13.54 15.10 5.42
CA ALA A 306 13.61 16.46 4.91
C ALA A 306 12.30 16.88 4.20
N ALA A 307 11.87 18.13 4.40
CA ALA A 307 10.63 18.65 3.84
C ALA A 307 10.57 18.51 2.31
N THR A 308 9.36 18.30 1.79
CA THR A 308 9.08 18.28 0.36
C THR A 308 7.67 18.80 0.07
N THR A 309 7.48 19.41 -1.09
CA THR A 309 6.16 19.82 -1.60
C THR A 309 5.56 18.81 -2.57
N ALA A 310 6.24 17.68 -2.80
CA ALA A 310 5.76 16.63 -3.69
C ALA A 310 4.47 15.99 -3.13
N PRO A 311 3.35 16.00 -3.87
CA PRO A 311 2.03 15.69 -3.30
C PRO A 311 1.86 14.23 -2.86
N TYR A 312 2.60 13.30 -3.45
CA TYR A 312 2.49 11.86 -3.14
C TYR A 312 3.58 11.34 -2.21
N TRP A 313 4.45 12.21 -1.66
CA TRP A 313 5.35 11.80 -0.60
C TRP A 313 4.63 11.86 0.76
N PRO A 314 4.59 10.76 1.53
CA PRO A 314 3.97 10.76 2.84
C PRO A 314 4.76 11.69 3.74
N VAL A 315 4.13 12.78 4.17
CA VAL A 315 4.75 13.77 5.07
C VAL A 315 5.27 13.03 6.29
N GLY A 316 6.59 13.04 6.48
CA GLY A 316 7.24 12.43 7.64
C GLY A 316 6.75 13.15 8.89
N VAL A 317 6.06 12.43 9.78
CA VAL A 317 5.76 12.96 11.11
C VAL A 317 7.05 12.87 11.90
N ASP A 318 7.63 14.01 12.27
CA ASP A 318 8.74 14.07 13.21
C ASP A 318 8.41 13.28 14.48
N GLY A 319 9.39 12.53 15.01
CA GLY A 319 9.38 12.09 16.40
C GLY A 319 9.37 10.58 16.66
N ASN A 320 9.77 10.24 17.89
CA ASN A 320 9.73 8.89 18.46
C ASN A 320 8.36 8.25 18.23
N ARG A 321 8.34 7.05 17.64
CA ARG A 321 7.10 6.26 17.50
C ARG A 321 6.61 5.85 18.90
N PRO A 322 5.48 6.39 19.40
CA PRO A 322 4.90 5.88 20.63
C PRO A 322 4.51 4.40 20.44
N PRO A 323 4.36 3.62 21.53
CA PRO A 323 3.97 2.22 21.43
C PRO A 323 2.67 2.06 20.65
N ALA A 324 2.68 1.16 19.66
CA ALA A 324 1.59 0.98 18.69
C ALA A 324 0.28 0.48 19.32
N LYS A 325 0.31 -0.01 20.57
CA LYS A 325 -0.86 -0.48 21.31
C LYS A 325 -0.84 0.15 22.69
N ILE A 326 -1.89 0.88 23.00
CA ILE A 326 -2.19 1.31 24.37
C ILE A 326 -3.18 0.27 24.92
N PRO A 327 -2.89 -0.34 26.07
CA PRO A 327 -3.85 -1.25 26.69
C PRO A 327 -5.13 -0.48 27.03
N VAL A 328 -6.29 -1.01 26.65
CA VAL A 328 -7.57 -0.46 27.10
C VAL A 328 -7.64 -0.65 28.62
N PRO A 329 -7.88 0.41 29.41
CA PRO A 329 -8.17 0.24 30.82
C PRO A 329 -9.41 -0.63 30.95
N LEU A 330 -9.28 -1.79 31.60
CA LEU A 330 -10.42 -2.62 31.92
C LEU A 330 -11.40 -1.78 32.76
N PRO A 331 -12.65 -1.56 32.31
CA PRO A 331 -13.65 -0.90 33.16
C PRO A 331 -13.76 -1.69 34.47
N GLN A 332 -13.77 -0.99 35.61
CA GLN A 332 -14.18 -1.62 36.86
C GLN A 332 -15.64 -2.05 36.67
N SER A 333 -15.90 -3.36 36.65
CA SER A 333 -17.24 -3.91 36.45
C SER A 333 -18.23 -3.26 37.41
N PRO A 334 -19.28 -2.58 36.92
CA PRO A 334 -20.31 -2.01 37.78
C PRO A 334 -21.33 -3.08 38.17
N SER A 335 -20.96 -3.98 39.09
CA SER A 335 -21.94 -4.77 39.85
C SER A 335 -21.32 -5.58 40.99
N ALA A 336 -21.18 -4.92 42.15
CA ALA A 336 -21.44 -5.55 43.43
C ALA A 336 -22.95 -5.79 43.60
N ARG A 337 -23.54 -6.61 42.72
CA ARG A 337 -24.86 -7.23 42.91
C ARG A 337 -24.68 -8.72 42.64
N SER A 338 -24.53 -9.46 43.75
CA SER A 338 -24.41 -10.92 43.88
C SER A 338 -23.35 -11.60 43.00
N ASP A 339 -22.25 -11.99 43.66
CA ASP A 339 -21.36 -13.09 43.27
C ASP A 339 -22.14 -14.42 43.17
N VAL A 340 -22.97 -14.56 42.14
CA VAL A 340 -23.19 -15.86 41.52
C VAL A 340 -22.37 -15.80 40.25
N SER A 341 -21.15 -16.33 40.33
CA SER A 341 -20.41 -16.73 39.14
C SER A 341 -21.37 -17.54 38.27
N LEU A 342 -21.87 -16.97 37.18
CA LEU A 342 -22.67 -17.66 36.17
C LEU A 342 -21.76 -18.72 35.53
N CYS A 343 -21.70 -19.87 36.19
CA CYS A 343 -21.00 -21.03 35.75
C CYS A 343 -22.02 -22.01 35.23
N ARG A 344 -21.66 -22.68 34.13
CA ARG A 344 -22.41 -23.83 33.63
C ARG A 344 -22.75 -24.78 34.80
N PRO A 345 -24.03 -25.17 34.99
CA PRO A 345 -24.42 -26.04 36.09
C PRO A 345 -23.67 -27.39 36.03
N VAL A 346 -23.24 -27.90 37.19
CA VAL A 346 -22.56 -29.21 37.28
C VAL A 346 -23.47 -30.35 36.81
N GLN A 347 -24.78 -30.21 37.00
CA GLN A 347 -25.79 -31.15 36.51
C GLN A 347 -26.93 -30.40 35.82
N LEU A 348 -27.28 -30.85 34.60
CA LEU A 348 -28.38 -30.29 33.83
C LEU A 348 -29.70 -30.99 34.15
N SER A 349 -30.76 -30.20 34.25
CA SER A 349 -32.14 -30.67 34.29
C SER A 349 -32.55 -31.24 32.94
N LYS A 350 -33.66 -32.00 32.88
CA LYS A 350 -34.19 -32.51 31.60
C LYS A 350 -34.49 -31.37 30.61
N GLN A 351 -35.01 -30.26 31.12
CA GLN A 351 -35.27 -29.05 30.37
C GLN A 351 -33.97 -28.38 29.91
N GLY A 352 -32.95 -28.32 30.76
CA GLY A 352 -31.65 -27.75 30.40
C GLY A 352 -30.90 -28.54 29.35
N ILE A 353 -31.00 -29.88 29.36
CA ILE A 353 -30.48 -30.74 28.29
C ILE A 353 -31.21 -30.45 26.96
N LEU A 354 -32.54 -30.32 26.99
CA LEU A 354 -33.32 -30.01 25.79
C LEU A 354 -32.96 -28.62 25.24
N LEU A 355 -32.79 -27.64 26.12
CA LEU A 355 -32.41 -26.27 25.76
C LEU A 355 -31.00 -26.23 25.15
N GLU A 356 -30.04 -26.95 25.73
CA GLU A 356 -28.69 -27.07 25.19
C GLU A 356 -28.71 -27.63 23.76
N VAL A 357 -29.39 -28.76 23.56
CA VAL A 357 -29.50 -29.39 22.24
C VAL A 357 -30.17 -28.47 21.22
N ALA A 358 -31.20 -27.72 21.63
CA ALA A 358 -31.88 -26.77 20.75
C ALA A 358 -30.97 -25.60 20.34
N ILE A 359 -30.22 -25.02 21.30
CA ILE A 359 -29.28 -23.92 21.03
C ILE A 359 -28.15 -24.40 20.12
N GLU A 360 -27.57 -25.57 20.42
CA GLU A 360 -26.48 -26.14 19.62
C GLU A 360 -26.94 -26.42 18.18
N ALA A 361 -28.14 -27.01 18.00
CA ALA A 361 -28.69 -27.27 16.68
C ALA A 361 -28.95 -25.97 15.89
N ALA A 362 -29.55 -24.96 16.52
CA ALA A 362 -29.84 -23.68 15.87
C ALA A 362 -28.55 -22.93 15.48
N ALA A 363 -27.58 -22.83 16.39
CA ALA A 363 -26.31 -22.16 16.12
C ALA A 363 -25.50 -22.89 15.04
N THR A 364 -25.49 -24.23 15.05
CA THR A 364 -24.83 -25.04 14.02
C THR A 364 -25.49 -24.85 12.65
N ALA A 365 -26.82 -24.76 12.60
CA ALA A 365 -27.53 -24.48 11.35
C ALA A 365 -27.13 -23.10 10.78
N VAL A 366 -27.03 -22.07 11.62
CA VAL A 366 -26.59 -20.73 11.21
C VAL A 366 -25.14 -20.74 10.72
N VAL A 367 -24.24 -21.46 11.40
CA VAL A 367 -22.85 -21.63 10.96
C VAL A 367 -22.76 -22.22 9.56
N ASN A 368 -23.58 -23.24 9.26
CA ASN A 368 -23.60 -23.89 7.95
C ASN A 368 -24.19 -23.02 6.83
N LEU A 369 -24.94 -21.97 7.17
CA LEU A 369 -25.53 -21.03 6.22
C LEU A 369 -24.61 -19.85 5.87
N LYS A 370 -23.39 -19.79 6.42
CA LYS A 370 -22.46 -18.67 6.21
C LYS A 370 -22.28 -18.29 4.73
N ASP A 371 -21.85 -19.24 3.90
CA ASP A 371 -21.51 -18.94 2.51
C ASP A 371 -22.75 -18.61 1.65
N PRO A 372 -23.88 -19.37 1.74
CA PRO A 372 -25.11 -18.99 1.06
C PRO A 372 -25.65 -17.61 1.46
N LEU A 373 -25.58 -17.25 2.75
CA LEU A 373 -26.05 -15.95 3.23
C LEU A 373 -25.20 -14.80 2.67
N ASN A 374 -23.87 -14.95 2.61
CA ASN A 374 -22.99 -13.97 1.98
C ASN A 374 -23.27 -13.86 0.47
N GLU A 375 -23.54 -14.98 -0.20
CA GLU A 375 -23.88 -14.98 -1.63
C GLU A 375 -25.17 -14.20 -1.90
N TRP A 376 -26.23 -14.45 -1.13
CA TRP A 376 -27.50 -13.75 -1.29
C TRP A 376 -27.37 -12.27 -0.97
N ASP A 377 -26.66 -11.95 0.10
CA ASP A 377 -26.42 -10.58 0.52
C ASP A 377 -25.58 -9.81 -0.52
N SER A 378 -24.59 -10.44 -1.15
CA SER A 378 -23.76 -9.79 -2.19
C SER A 378 -24.53 -9.30 -3.43
N LYS A 379 -25.78 -9.75 -3.62
CA LYS A 379 -26.61 -9.33 -4.76
C LYS A 379 -27.10 -7.89 -4.64
N VAL A 380 -27.38 -7.42 -3.42
CA VAL A 380 -28.01 -6.12 -3.15
C VAL A 380 -27.46 -5.40 -1.91
N GLY A 381 -26.72 -6.11 -1.06
CA GLY A 381 -26.04 -5.63 0.15
C GLY A 381 -24.52 -5.66 -0.01
N ASP A 382 -23.79 -5.73 1.11
CA ASP A 382 -22.33 -5.70 1.18
C ASP A 382 -21.70 -7.11 1.17
N GLY A 383 -22.51 -8.16 1.28
CA GLY A 383 -22.06 -9.55 1.17
C GLY A 383 -21.41 -10.08 2.44
N ASP A 384 -21.71 -9.48 3.59
CA ASP A 384 -21.10 -9.82 4.88
C ASP A 384 -22.06 -10.50 5.88
N CYS A 385 -23.37 -10.53 5.58
CA CYS A 385 -24.41 -10.99 6.49
C CYS A 385 -24.13 -12.39 7.06
N GLY A 386 -23.76 -13.34 6.22
CA GLY A 386 -23.42 -14.70 6.64
C GLY A 386 -22.19 -14.75 7.56
N SER A 387 -21.17 -13.94 7.29
CA SER A 387 -19.99 -13.79 8.14
C SER A 387 -20.35 -13.19 9.50
N THR A 388 -21.27 -12.24 9.55
CA THR A 388 -21.77 -11.63 10.79
C THR A 388 -22.58 -12.62 11.62
N MET A 389 -23.49 -13.38 11.01
CA MET A 389 -24.26 -14.43 11.68
C MET A 389 -23.38 -15.58 12.18
N TYR A 390 -22.38 -15.98 11.38
CA TYR A 390 -21.40 -16.99 11.77
C TYR A 390 -20.64 -16.61 13.04
N ARG A 391 -20.20 -15.35 13.18
CA ARG A 391 -19.50 -14.86 14.38
C ARG A 391 -20.38 -14.97 15.63
N GLY A 392 -21.64 -14.55 15.53
CA GLY A 392 -22.62 -14.65 16.61
C GLY A 392 -22.87 -16.10 17.03
N ALA A 393 -23.18 -16.97 16.07
CA ALA A 393 -23.45 -18.39 16.33
C ALA A 393 -22.23 -19.13 16.91
N THR A 394 -21.02 -18.83 16.43
CA THR A 394 -19.78 -19.40 16.98
C THR A 394 -19.55 -18.96 18.42
N ALA A 395 -19.74 -17.67 18.74
CA ALA A 395 -19.60 -17.19 20.12
C ALA A 395 -20.62 -17.84 21.06
N ILE A 396 -21.85 -18.05 20.60
CA ILE A 396 -22.87 -18.79 21.36
C ILE A 396 -22.42 -20.22 21.63
N LEU A 397 -21.92 -20.95 20.62
CA LEU A 397 -21.44 -22.33 20.79
C LEU A 397 -20.25 -22.42 21.75
N GLU A 398 -19.35 -21.43 21.74
CA GLU A 398 -18.20 -21.35 22.64
C GLU A 398 -18.63 -21.05 24.09
N ASP A 399 -19.51 -20.06 24.28
CA ASP A 399 -19.97 -19.64 25.61
C ASP A 399 -20.96 -20.65 26.21
N LEU A 400 -21.78 -21.32 25.39
CA LEU A 400 -22.69 -22.40 25.79
C LEU A 400 -21.97 -23.49 26.59
N LYS A 401 -20.75 -23.84 26.18
CA LYS A 401 -19.93 -24.89 26.82
C LYS A 401 -19.33 -24.44 28.16
N LYS A 402 -19.20 -23.14 28.40
CA LYS A 402 -18.40 -22.59 29.50
C LYS A 402 -19.23 -21.84 30.54
N TYR A 403 -20.22 -21.07 30.12
CA TYR A 403 -20.80 -20.00 30.93
C TYR A 403 -22.33 -20.08 31.06
N TYR A 404 -23.04 -20.68 30.09
CA TYR A 404 -24.51 -20.56 30.07
C TYR A 404 -25.21 -21.30 31.22
N PRO A 405 -26.11 -20.62 31.96
CA PRO A 405 -26.87 -21.19 33.06
C PRO A 405 -28.09 -22.00 32.56
N LEU A 406 -27.84 -23.07 31.81
CA LEU A 406 -28.83 -23.83 31.02
C LEU A 406 -30.06 -24.38 31.77
N ASN A 407 -30.06 -24.37 33.10
CA ASN A 407 -31.24 -24.72 33.91
C ASN A 407 -32.22 -23.54 34.11
N ASP A 408 -31.80 -22.33 33.78
CA ASP A 408 -32.59 -21.10 33.74
C ASP A 408 -32.66 -20.60 32.29
N ALA A 409 -33.83 -20.77 31.67
CA ALA A 409 -34.02 -20.39 30.28
C ALA A 409 -33.97 -18.88 30.06
N ALA A 410 -34.39 -18.07 31.03
CA ALA A 410 -34.37 -16.62 30.92
C ALA A 410 -32.94 -16.10 30.99
N GLU A 411 -32.17 -16.57 31.98
CA GLU A 411 -30.78 -16.16 32.11
C GLU A 411 -29.93 -16.70 30.93
N THR A 412 -30.24 -17.89 30.42
CA THR A 412 -29.58 -18.42 29.20
C THR A 412 -29.85 -17.54 27.98
N VAL A 413 -31.08 -17.05 27.78
CA VAL A 413 -31.45 -16.14 26.68
C VAL A 413 -30.74 -14.78 26.84
N ASN A 414 -30.58 -14.30 28.07
CA ASN A 414 -29.83 -13.08 28.38
C ASN A 414 -28.35 -13.22 28.02
N GLU A 415 -27.72 -14.33 28.41
CA GLU A 415 -26.32 -14.64 28.07
C GLU A 415 -26.10 -14.80 26.57
N MET A 416 -27.06 -15.37 25.83
CA MET A 416 -27.03 -15.40 24.37
C MET A 416 -27.01 -14.00 23.75
N GLY A 417 -27.83 -13.08 24.29
CA GLY A 417 -27.81 -11.67 23.92
C GLY A 417 -26.44 -11.03 24.16
N SER A 418 -25.84 -11.25 25.34
CA SER A 418 -24.50 -10.77 25.69
C SER A 418 -23.42 -11.30 24.74
N SER A 419 -23.43 -12.60 24.43
CA SER A 419 -22.49 -13.21 23.47
C SER A 419 -22.63 -12.58 22.08
N ILE A 420 -23.85 -12.37 21.59
CA ILE A 420 -24.14 -11.72 20.30
C ILE A 420 -23.65 -10.28 20.29
N SER A 421 -24.02 -9.48 21.28
CA SER A 421 -23.67 -8.05 21.35
C SER A 421 -22.16 -7.82 21.37
N ARG A 422 -21.39 -8.79 21.89
CA ARG A 422 -19.93 -8.71 21.97
C ARG A 422 -19.25 -8.88 20.61
N VAL A 423 -19.84 -9.64 19.69
CA VAL A 423 -19.14 -10.13 18.48
C VAL A 423 -19.84 -9.75 17.17
N MET A 424 -21.13 -9.43 17.20
CA MET A 424 -21.90 -9.02 16.03
C MET A 424 -21.97 -7.48 15.96
N GLY A 425 -21.39 -6.91 14.90
CA GLY A 425 -21.49 -5.48 14.61
C GLY A 425 -22.73 -5.14 13.75
N GLY A 426 -22.91 -3.84 13.49
CA GLY A 426 -23.93 -3.32 12.57
C GLY A 426 -25.38 -3.48 13.07
N THR A 427 -26.34 -3.22 12.18
CA THR A 427 -27.78 -3.26 12.48
C THR A 427 -28.22 -4.66 12.92
N SER A 428 -27.67 -5.72 12.33
CA SER A 428 -27.98 -7.11 12.69
C SER A 428 -27.66 -7.40 14.16
N GLY A 429 -26.49 -6.96 14.66
CA GLY A 429 -26.12 -7.14 16.07
C GLY A 429 -27.14 -6.52 17.03
N ILE A 430 -27.58 -5.29 16.76
CA ILE A 430 -28.57 -4.58 17.58
C ILE A 430 -29.96 -5.23 17.47
N MET A 431 -30.37 -5.62 16.27
CA MET A 431 -31.68 -6.26 16.03
C MET A 431 -31.79 -7.60 16.75
N TYR A 432 -30.78 -8.46 16.63
CA TYR A 432 -30.79 -9.76 17.31
C TYR A 432 -30.65 -9.60 18.82
N LEU A 433 -29.78 -8.70 19.31
CA LEU A 433 -29.74 -8.35 20.73
C LEU A 433 -31.12 -7.89 21.24
N GLY A 434 -31.78 -7.01 20.48
CA GLY A 434 -33.13 -6.55 20.74
C GLY A 434 -34.14 -7.69 20.81
N CYS A 435 -34.07 -8.68 19.91
CA CYS A 435 -34.90 -9.88 19.96
C CYS A 435 -34.65 -10.68 21.26
N PHE A 436 -33.40 -10.96 21.63
CA PHE A 436 -33.10 -11.73 22.84
C PHE A 436 -33.54 -11.01 24.12
N ILE A 437 -33.32 -9.69 24.22
CA ILE A 437 -33.72 -8.89 25.39
C ILE A 437 -35.25 -8.71 25.46
N SER A 438 -35.92 -8.49 24.32
CA SER A 438 -37.38 -8.27 24.29
C SER A 438 -38.21 -9.55 24.50
N LEU A 439 -37.63 -10.73 24.26
CA LEU A 439 -38.27 -12.02 24.55
C LEU A 439 -38.39 -12.29 26.06
N LEU A 440 -37.46 -11.76 26.88
CA LEU A 440 -37.42 -11.99 28.32
C LEU A 440 -38.73 -11.56 29.04
N PRO A 441 -39.22 -10.32 28.93
CA PRO A 441 -40.45 -9.90 29.60
C PRO A 441 -41.72 -10.57 29.05
N PHE A 442 -41.71 -11.04 27.79
CA PHE A 442 -42.89 -11.66 27.17
C PHE A 442 -43.09 -13.12 27.56
N TYR A 443 -42.00 -13.90 27.63
CA TYR A 443 -42.05 -15.33 27.98
C TYR A 443 -41.77 -15.62 29.46
N PHE A 444 -41.13 -14.69 30.17
CA PHE A 444 -40.81 -14.80 31.60
C PHE A 444 -41.30 -13.57 32.39
N PRO A 445 -42.62 -13.35 32.48
CA PRO A 445 -43.20 -12.17 33.15
C PRO A 445 -42.95 -12.10 34.67
N GLN A 446 -42.31 -13.10 35.27
CA GLN A 446 -41.94 -13.11 36.69
C GLN A 446 -40.58 -12.43 36.98
N LEU A 447 -39.86 -11.98 35.94
CA LEU A 447 -38.53 -11.36 36.04
C LEU A 447 -38.54 -9.83 35.86
N SER A 448 -39.72 -9.22 35.63
CA SER A 448 -39.88 -7.76 35.52
C SER A 448 -40.11 -7.08 36.87
#